data_AF-A0A1S2JW57-F1
#
_entry.id   AF-A0A1S2JW57-F1
#
_cell.length_a   1.000
_cell.length_b   1.000
_cell.length_c   1.000
_cell.angle_alpha   90.00
_cell.angle_beta   90.00
_cell.angle_gamma   90.00
#
_symmetry.space_group_name_H-M   'P 1'
#
loop_
_entity.id
_entity.type
_entity.pdbx_description
1 polymer ?
#
loop_
_entity_poly.entity_id
_entity_poly.type
_entity_poly.pdbx_seq_one_letter_code
_entity_poly.pdbx_strand_id
1 'polypeptide(L)'
;MSDPGTTFTITFNDSITEEGVGESIDVRGKYVRFLDQGLRLVGCWTSTVFHQDGEEKTSFKVGTAFFPWHRIAEVSDTFEEVEGLEQWAGDQGLSFDDMKKDQEAFRLYG
;
A
#
# COMPACT_ATOMS: atom_id res chain seq x y z
N MET A 1 11.83 -9.25 6.85
CA MET A 1 12.45 -8.57 5.70
C MET A 1 11.36 -8.43 4.66
N SER A 2 10.97 -7.21 4.29
CA SER A 2 9.88 -6.97 3.33
C SER A 2 10.32 -7.44 1.93
N ASP A 3 9.47 -8.20 1.25
CA ASP A 3 9.72 -8.69 -0.10
C ASP A 3 9.88 -7.48 -1.06
N PRO A 4 10.94 -7.44 -1.91
CA PRO A 4 11.16 -6.36 -2.86
C PRO A 4 10.01 -6.15 -3.88
N GLY A 5 9.10 -7.12 -4.03
CA GLY A 5 7.89 -7.04 -4.85
C GLY A 5 6.64 -6.50 -4.14
N THR A 6 6.64 -6.35 -2.81
CA THR A 6 5.46 -5.84 -2.08
C THR A 6 5.29 -4.34 -2.31
N THR A 7 4.06 -3.89 -2.53
CA THR A 7 3.68 -2.47 -2.43
C THR A 7 2.95 -2.26 -1.12
N PHE A 8 3.17 -1.11 -0.48
CA PHE A 8 2.46 -0.69 0.72
C PHE A 8 1.63 0.53 0.41
N THR A 9 0.41 0.55 0.93
CA THR A 9 -0.43 1.74 1.03
C THR A 9 -0.43 2.20 2.49
N ILE A 10 -0.02 3.44 2.71
CA ILE A 10 0.08 4.07 4.04
C ILE A 10 -1.02 5.12 4.13
N THR A 11 -1.92 4.98 5.09
CA THR A 11 -3.03 5.92 5.34
C THR A 11 -2.73 6.72 6.61
N PHE A 12 -2.99 8.03 6.61
CA PHE A 12 -2.66 8.92 7.73
C PHE A 12 -3.87 9.25 8.61
N ASN A 13 -3.67 9.37 9.93
CA ASN A 13 -4.70 9.78 10.89
C ASN A 13 -5.13 11.24 10.70
N ASP A 14 -4.18 12.10 10.31
CA ASP A 14 -4.43 13.54 10.09
C ASP A 14 -5.22 13.82 8.80
N SER A 15 -5.63 12.75 8.12
CA SER A 15 -6.26 12.79 6.82
C SER A 15 -7.79 12.80 6.90
N ILE A 16 -8.34 13.18 8.04
CA ILE A 16 -9.68 13.74 8.11
C ILE A 16 -9.56 14.96 9.01
N THR A 17 -9.06 16.06 8.44
CA THR A 17 -9.27 17.39 9.03
C THR A 17 -10.77 17.71 9.03
N GLU A 18 -11.24 18.71 9.78
CA GLU A 18 -12.66 19.12 9.79
C GLU A 18 -13.21 19.46 8.38
N GLU A 19 -12.32 19.65 7.39
CA GLU A 19 -12.63 19.88 5.98
C GLU A 19 -12.68 18.60 5.11
N GLY A 20 -12.44 17.43 5.70
CA GLY A 20 -12.59 16.14 5.03
C GLY A 20 -11.46 15.78 4.06
N VAL A 21 -10.23 16.25 4.31
CA VAL A 21 -9.08 16.01 3.43
C VAL A 21 -8.29 14.77 3.85
N GLY A 22 -8.33 13.73 3.01
CA GLY A 22 -7.58 12.47 3.06
C GLY A 22 -6.18 12.52 2.45
N GLU A 23 -5.29 11.62 2.89
CA GLU A 23 -3.94 11.46 2.39
C GLU A 23 -3.55 9.99 2.50
N SER A 24 -3.07 9.42 1.40
CA SER A 24 -2.41 8.14 1.36
C SER A 24 -1.07 8.21 0.63
N ILE A 25 -0.20 7.26 0.93
CA ILE A 25 1.05 7.06 0.21
C ILE A 25 1.14 5.61 -0.27
N ASP A 26 1.33 5.45 -1.58
CA ASP A 26 1.68 4.18 -2.19
C ASP A 26 3.18 4.11 -2.43
N VAL A 27 3.81 3.05 -1.94
CA VAL A 27 5.25 2.90 -1.99
C VAL A 27 5.69 1.45 -2.03
N ARG A 28 6.66 1.15 -2.89
CA ARG A 28 7.26 -0.19 -2.96
C ARG A 28 8.04 -0.48 -1.68
N GLY A 29 7.93 -1.70 -1.17
CA GLY A 29 8.55 -2.15 0.07
C GLY A 29 10.06 -1.96 0.12
N LYS A 30 10.75 -2.04 -1.02
CA LYS A 30 12.19 -1.72 -1.10
C LYS A 30 12.54 -0.29 -0.67
N TYR A 31 11.59 0.65 -0.80
CA TYR A 31 11.73 2.06 -0.43
C TYR A 31 11.15 2.38 0.97
N VAL A 32 10.61 1.39 1.68
CA VAL A 32 10.04 1.54 3.03
C VAL A 32 10.99 0.95 4.08
N ARG A 33 11.15 1.65 5.20
CA ARG A 33 11.82 1.14 6.40
C ARG A 33 10.92 1.36 7.61
N PHE A 34 10.52 0.26 8.24
CA PHE A 34 9.84 0.28 9.54
C PHE A 34 10.90 0.46 10.63
N LEU A 35 10.70 1.47 11.48
CA LEU A 35 11.56 1.81 12.61
C LEU A 35 10.72 1.81 13.88
N ASP A 36 11.36 1.74 15.04
CA ASP A 36 10.65 1.73 16.33
C ASP A 36 9.78 2.98 16.51
N GLN A 37 10.25 4.14 16.06
CA GLN A 37 9.57 5.43 16.19
C GLN A 37 8.64 5.79 15.01
N GLY A 38 8.65 5.04 13.91
CA GLY A 38 7.87 5.39 12.73
C GLY A 38 8.30 4.69 11.45
N LEU A 39 7.83 5.20 10.33
CA LEU A 39 8.13 4.73 9.00
C LEU A 39 9.00 5.73 8.26
N ARG A 40 10.04 5.26 7.60
CA ARG A 40 10.90 6.08 6.73
C ARG A 40 10.78 5.64 5.29
N LEU A 41 10.53 6.61 4.40
CA LEU A 41 10.58 6.44 2.95
C LEU A 41 11.92 6.91 2.42
N VAL A 42 12.53 6.12 1.54
CA VAL A 42 13.77 6.45 0.85
C VAL A 42 13.67 6.02 -0.61
N GLY A 43 13.73 6.97 -1.53
CA GLY A 43 13.61 6.71 -2.97
C GLY A 43 12.43 7.46 -3.55
N CYS A 44 11.44 6.74 -4.07
CA CYS A 44 10.24 7.34 -4.64
C CYS A 44 8.95 6.68 -4.12
N TRP A 45 7.88 7.47 -4.14
CA TRP A 45 6.54 7.06 -3.73
C TRP A 45 5.50 7.96 -4.40
N THR A 46 4.27 7.50 -4.41
CA THR A 46 3.10 8.26 -4.85
C THR A 46 2.37 8.75 -3.60
N SER A 47 1.99 10.02 -3.57
CA SER A 47 1.17 10.60 -2.51
C SER A 47 -0.13 11.08 -3.14
N THR A 48 -1.24 10.66 -2.55
CA THR A 48 -2.58 10.99 -3.01
C THR A 48 -3.29 11.75 -1.91
N VAL A 49 -3.86 12.90 -2.26
CA VAL A 49 -4.70 13.71 -1.38
C VAL A 49 -6.13 13.61 -1.87
N PHE A 50 -7.05 13.26 -0.98
CA PHE A 50 -8.48 13.12 -1.24
C PHE A 50 -9.24 14.27 -0.60
N HIS A 51 -10.27 14.79 -1.25
CA HIS A 51 -11.17 15.79 -0.68
C HIS A 51 -12.59 15.22 -0.58
N GLN A 52 -13.37 15.71 0.38
CA GLN A 52 -14.77 15.27 0.58
C GLN A 52 -15.69 15.57 -0.61
N ASP A 53 -15.34 16.55 -1.43
CA ASP A 53 -16.05 16.89 -2.67
C ASP A 53 -15.75 15.94 -3.84
N GLY A 54 -14.87 14.95 -3.60
CA GLY A 54 -14.45 13.96 -4.59
C GLY A 54 -13.25 14.38 -5.43
N GLU A 55 -12.62 15.54 -5.16
CA GLU A 55 -11.35 15.88 -5.79
C GLU A 55 -10.23 14.96 -5.26
N GLU A 56 -9.48 14.37 -6.19
CA GLU A 56 -8.28 13.59 -5.89
C GLU A 56 -7.08 14.21 -6.60
N LYS A 57 -6.00 14.41 -5.83
CA LYS A 57 -4.74 14.89 -6.36
C LYS A 57 -3.60 13.94 -6.04
N THR A 58 -3.14 13.27 -7.07
CA THR A 58 -1.99 12.37 -7.02
C THR A 58 -0.70 13.11 -7.39
N SER A 59 0.39 12.84 -6.68
CA SER A 59 1.70 13.40 -6.97
C SER A 59 2.82 12.39 -6.75
N PHE A 60 3.76 12.33 -7.69
CA PHE A 60 4.96 11.52 -7.56
C PHE A 60 6.04 12.29 -6.80
N LYS A 61 6.64 11.65 -5.80
CA LYS A 61 7.67 12.24 -4.93
C LYS A 61 8.95 11.42 -5.04
N VAL A 62 10.08 12.12 -4.92
CA VAL A 62 11.42 11.53 -4.84
C VAL A 62 12.17 12.19 -3.69
N GLY A 63 12.80 11.39 -2.82
CA GLY A 63 13.64 11.88 -1.75
C GLY A 63 13.64 10.99 -0.52
N THR A 64 13.58 11.62 0.65
CA THR A 64 13.46 10.93 1.94
C THR A 64 12.37 11.61 2.77
N ALA A 65 11.51 10.82 3.39
CA ALA A 65 10.49 11.29 4.31
C ALA A 65 10.45 10.40 5.56
N PHE A 66 10.06 10.97 6.70
CA PHE A 66 9.85 10.23 7.94
C PHE A 66 8.47 10.55 8.50
N PHE A 67 7.72 9.51 8.82
CA PHE A 67 6.36 9.58 9.35
C PHE A 67 6.34 8.87 10.70
N PRO A 68 6.10 9.57 11.82
CA PRO A 68 6.01 8.92 13.11
C PRO A 68 4.70 8.13 13.24
N TRP A 69 4.71 7.05 14.02
CA TRP A 69 3.56 6.12 14.10
C TRP A 69 2.24 6.79 14.47
N HIS A 70 2.25 7.82 15.33
CA HIS A 70 1.02 8.52 15.72
C HIS A 70 0.32 9.24 14.57
N ARG A 71 1.01 9.53 13.46
CA ARG A 71 0.40 10.12 12.25
C ARG A 71 -0.19 9.06 11.33
N ILE A 72 0.17 7.79 11.48
CA ILE A 72 -0.23 6.72 10.57
C ILE A 72 -1.44 6.01 11.16
N ALA A 73 -2.52 5.95 10.38
CA ALA A 73 -3.73 5.21 10.71
C ALA A 73 -3.55 3.72 10.42
N GLU A 74 -3.02 3.42 9.23
CA GLU A 74 -2.92 2.07 8.71
C GLU A 74 -1.73 1.97 7.75
N VAL A 75 -1.11 0.80 7.71
CA VAL A 75 -0.21 0.38 6.64
C VAL A 75 -0.73 -0.94 6.12
N SER A 76 -1.25 -0.97 4.91
CA SER A 76 -1.73 -2.17 4.24
C SER A 76 -0.74 -2.59 3.15
N ASP A 77 -0.56 -3.90 3.00
CA ASP A 77 0.19 -4.53 1.93
C ASP A 77 -0.70 -4.72 0.71
N THR A 78 -0.41 -3.96 -0.34
CA THR A 78 -1.00 -4.14 -1.66
C THR A 78 -0.18 -5.20 -2.39
N PHE A 79 -0.74 -6.40 -2.49
CA PHE A 79 -0.29 -7.36 -3.49
C PHE A 79 -0.68 -6.81 -4.85
N GLU A 80 0.31 -6.39 -5.64
CA GLU A 80 0.09 -6.20 -7.08
C GLU A 80 -0.32 -7.58 -7.62
N GLU A 81 -1.57 -7.69 -8.11
CA GLU A 81 -1.96 -8.84 -8.90
C GLU A 81 -0.94 -8.99 -10.02
N VAL A 82 -0.33 -10.17 -10.13
CA VAL A 82 0.55 -10.46 -11.25
C VAL A 82 -0.28 -10.28 -12.52
N GLU A 83 0.11 -9.38 -13.43
CA GLU A 83 -0.53 -9.33 -14.76
C GLU A 83 -0.39 -10.73 -15.39
N GLY A 84 -1.52 -11.35 -15.74
CA GLY A 84 -1.54 -12.74 -16.16
C GLY A 84 -1.37 -13.75 -15.02
N LEU A 85 -1.93 -13.47 -13.83
CA LEU A 85 -1.93 -14.38 -12.68
C LEU A 85 -2.37 -15.81 -13.01
N GLU A 86 -3.32 -15.97 -13.94
CA GLU A 86 -3.74 -17.27 -14.47
C GLU A 86 -2.61 -17.98 -15.23
N GLN A 87 -1.89 -17.24 -16.07
CA GLN A 87 -0.75 -17.76 -16.83
C GLN A 87 0.44 -18.07 -15.91
N TRP A 88 0.72 -17.21 -14.94
CA TRP A 88 1.72 -17.46 -13.90
C TRP A 88 1.37 -18.71 -13.08
N ALA A 89 0.11 -18.87 -12.66
CA ALA A 89 -0.33 -20.05 -11.92
C ALA A 89 -0.12 -21.32 -12.76
N GLY A 90 -0.49 -21.27 -14.05
CA GLY A 90 -0.22 -22.34 -15.00
C GLY A 90 1.27 -22.71 -15.11
N ASP A 91 2.15 -21.71 -15.23
CA ASP A 91 3.61 -21.91 -15.32
C ASP A 91 4.22 -22.50 -14.03
N GLN A 92 3.60 -22.26 -12.87
CA GLN A 92 4.01 -22.82 -11.58
C GLN A 92 3.32 -24.15 -11.24
N GLY A 93 2.43 -24.66 -12.11
CA GLY A 93 1.64 -25.85 -11.83
C GLY A 93 0.61 -25.66 -10.70
N LEU A 94 0.20 -24.42 -10.45
CA LEU A 94 -0.79 -24.03 -9.45
C LEU A 94 -2.15 -23.77 -10.10
N SER A 95 -3.22 -23.99 -9.33
CA SER A 95 -4.60 -23.74 -9.76
C SER A 95 -4.99 -22.29 -9.44
N PHE A 96 -5.24 -21.51 -10.49
CA PHE A 96 -5.69 -20.13 -10.36
C PHE A 96 -7.00 -20.02 -9.56
N ASP A 97 -7.94 -20.93 -9.79
CA ASP A 97 -9.23 -20.95 -9.10
C ASP A 97 -9.09 -21.24 -7.61
N ASP A 98 -8.15 -22.11 -7.22
CA ASP A 98 -7.91 -22.42 -5.80
C ASP A 98 -7.16 -21.28 -5.11
N MET A 99 -6.18 -20.67 -5.78
CA MET A 99 -5.51 -19.47 -5.27
C MET A 99 -6.49 -18.31 -5.06
N LYS A 100 -7.46 -18.13 -5.97
CA LYS A 100 -8.50 -17.10 -5.85
C LYS A 100 -9.44 -17.37 -4.68
N LYS A 101 -9.83 -18.63 -4.47
CA LYS A 101 -10.63 -19.04 -3.31
C LYS A 101 -9.90 -18.81 -2.00
N ASP A 102 -8.61 -19.13 -1.94
CA ASP A 102 -7.79 -18.92 -0.74
C ASP A 102 -7.62 -17.43 -0.43
N GLN A 103 -7.46 -16.58 -1.46
CA GLN A 103 -7.45 -15.12 -1.31
C GLN A 103 -8.79 -14.59 -0.77
N GLU A 104 -9.92 -15.06 -1.30
CA GLU A 104 -11.25 -14.71 -0.82
C GLU A 104 -11.47 -15.19 0.63
N ALA A 105 -11.00 -16.38 0.98
CA ALA A 105 -11.05 -16.89 2.35
C ALA A 105 -10.21 -16.06 3.31
N PHE A 106 -9.00 -15.65 2.91
CA PHE A 106 -8.16 -14.76 3.70
C PHE A 106 -8.84 -13.40 3.93
N ARG A 107 -9.49 -12.82 2.92
CA ARG A 107 -10.23 -11.55 3.08
C ARG A 107 -11.44 -11.66 4.03
N LEU A 108 -12.02 -12.83 4.19
CA LEU A 108 -13.20 -13.06 5.04
C LEU A 108 -12.85 -13.43 6.49
N TYR A 109 -11.68 -14.02 6.73
CA TYR A 109 -11.29 -14.58 8.02
C TYR A 109 -9.94 -14.07 8.56
N GLY A 110 -9.22 -13.25 7.82
CA GLY A 110 -7.94 -12.63 8.19
C GLY A 110 -8.10 -11.33 8.96
#